data_AF-A0A932X036-F1
#
_entry.id   AF-A0A932X036-F1
#
_cell.length_a   1.000
_cell.length_b   1.000
_cell.length_c   1.000
_cell.angle_alpha   90.00
_cell.angle_beta   90.00
_cell.angle_gamma   90.00
#
_symmetry.space_group_name_H-M   'P 1'
#
loop_
_entity.id
_entity.type
_entity.pdbx_description
1 polymer ?
#
loop_
_entity_poly.entity_id
_entity_poly.type
_entity_poly.pdbx_seq_one_letter_code
_entity_poly.pdbx_strand_id
1 'polypeptide(L)'
;MANSNEIMKELDWLTDRISNQTRSLALGILALTWGLLIGGTQASLAVSGPYHGHLLFIGLLAILAMTFDFLQYVCGFRNATSLYRQMKSRGEQEGQYPRGFFYKSRERLFLAKQLVLGLAVIWLTVLILLAIA
;
A
#
# COMPACT_ATOMS: atom_id res chain seq x y z
N MET A 1 -13.79 26.07 14.24
CA MET A 1 -12.85 25.26 15.04
C MET A 1 -13.26 23.81 14.85
N ALA A 2 -12.34 22.92 14.45
CA ALA A 2 -12.64 21.50 14.29
C ALA A 2 -12.56 20.79 15.64
N ASN A 3 -13.49 19.88 15.92
CA ASN A 3 -13.46 19.06 17.14
C ASN A 3 -12.67 17.74 16.91
N SER A 4 -12.22 17.10 17.99
CA SER A 4 -11.41 15.87 17.90
C SER A 4 -12.12 14.71 17.18
N ASN A 5 -13.45 14.65 17.25
CA ASN A 5 -14.23 13.59 16.60
C ASN A 5 -14.29 13.78 15.08
N GLU A 6 -14.37 15.02 14.61
CA GLU A 6 -14.29 15.39 13.19
C GLU A 6 -12.91 15.03 12.64
N ILE A 7 -11.84 15.39 13.35
CA ILE A 7 -10.46 15.07 12.96
C ILE A 7 -10.27 13.54 12.84
N MET A 8 -10.76 12.77 13.82
CA MET A 8 -10.64 11.30 13.78
C MET A 8 -11.37 10.70 12.58
N LYS A 9 -12.60 11.16 12.31
CA LYS A 9 -13.38 10.71 11.14
C LYS A 9 -12.69 11.04 9.82
N GLU A 10 -12.09 12.22 9.73
CA GLU A 10 -11.34 12.64 8.55
C GLU A 10 -10.09 11.79 8.35
N LEU A 11 -9.34 11.50 9.41
CA LEU A 11 -8.17 10.63 9.36
C LEU A 11 -8.52 9.20 8.95
N ASP A 12 -9.62 8.65 9.46
CA ASP A 12 -10.10 7.31 9.07
C ASP A 12 -10.45 7.30 7.57
N TRP A 13 -11.21 8.29 7.11
CA TRP A 13 -11.57 8.42 5.70
C TRP A 13 -10.35 8.58 4.79
N LEU A 14 -9.38 9.42 5.16
CA LEU A 14 -8.14 9.61 4.42
C LEU A 14 -7.32 8.32 4.37
N THR A 15 -7.19 7.62 5.50
CA THR A 15 -6.44 6.36 5.60
C THR A 15 -7.03 5.29 4.69
N ASP A 16 -8.35 5.15 4.66
CA ASP A 16 -9.04 4.22 3.78
C ASP A 16 -8.86 4.61 2.30
N ARG A 17 -8.98 5.90 1.98
CA ARG A 17 -8.80 6.38 0.61
C ARG A 17 -7.38 6.17 0.10
N ILE A 18 -6.37 6.47 0.93
CA ILE A 18 -4.96 6.21 0.61
C ILE A 18 -4.72 4.73 0.38
N SER A 19 -5.30 3.85 1.20
CA SER A 19 -5.13 2.40 1.05
C SER A 19 -5.78 1.88 -0.24
N ASN A 20 -6.98 2.36 -0.56
CA ASN A 20 -7.65 2.03 -1.83
C ASN A 20 -6.84 2.51 -3.04
N GLN A 21 -6.36 3.76 -3.02
CA GLN A 21 -5.51 4.31 -4.09
C GLN A 21 -4.19 3.55 -4.20
N THR A 22 -3.59 3.14 -3.08
CA THR A 22 -2.35 2.34 -3.05
C THR A 22 -2.55 1.03 -3.81
N ARG A 23 -3.66 0.31 -3.57
CA ARG A 23 -3.97 -0.93 -4.30
C ARG A 23 -4.20 -0.68 -5.79
N SER A 24 -4.99 0.33 -6.13
CA SER A 24 -5.26 0.66 -7.55
C SER A 24 -3.99 1.03 -8.32
N LEU A 25 -3.11 1.84 -7.71
CA LEU A 25 -1.83 2.21 -8.31
C LEU A 25 -0.89 1.02 -8.42
N ALA A 26 -0.75 0.20 -7.38
CA ALA A 26 0.11 -0.98 -7.42
C ALA A 26 -0.35 -1.97 -8.52
N LEU A 27 -1.66 -2.20 -8.65
CA LEU A 27 -2.22 -3.02 -9.72
C LEU A 27 -1.97 -2.41 -11.11
N GLY A 28 -2.11 -1.09 -11.26
CA GLY A 28 -1.79 -0.38 -12.49
C GLY A 28 -0.31 -0.51 -12.87
N ILE A 29 0.60 -0.34 -11.91
CA ILE A 29 2.04 -0.53 -12.11
C ILE A 29 2.35 -1.96 -12.52
N LEU A 30 1.73 -2.97 -11.87
CA LEU A 30 1.92 -4.37 -12.25
C LEU A 30 1.42 -4.65 -13.66
N ALA A 31 0.23 -4.17 -14.01
CA ALA A 31 -0.31 -4.33 -15.36
C ALA A 31 0.61 -3.70 -16.42
N LEU A 32 1.12 -2.49 -16.16
CA LEU A 32 2.03 -1.80 -17.07
C LEU A 32 3.38 -2.51 -17.20
N THR A 33 4.04 -2.82 -16.08
CA THR A 33 5.35 -3.49 -16.08
C THR A 33 5.27 -4.86 -16.72
N TRP A 34 4.23 -5.64 -16.42
CA TRP A 34 3.99 -6.94 -17.05
C TRP A 34 3.68 -6.81 -18.55
N GLY A 35 2.85 -5.84 -18.92
CA GLY A 35 2.54 -5.55 -20.32
C GLY A 35 3.76 -5.17 -21.15
N LEU A 36 4.70 -4.40 -20.57
CA LEU A 36 5.97 -4.06 -21.20
C LEU A 36 6.95 -5.24 -21.23
N LEU A 37 6.93 -6.12 -20.23
CA LEU A 37 7.83 -7.28 -20.21
C LEU A 37 7.43 -8.38 -21.20
N ILE A 38 6.13 -8.59 -21.40
CA ILE A 38 5.61 -9.67 -22.26
C ILE A 38 5.15 -9.16 -23.62
N GLY A 39 4.92 -7.86 -23.76
CA GLY A 39 4.44 -7.27 -25.00
C GLY A 39 5.41 -7.53 -26.16
N GLY A 40 4.89 -8.09 -27.25
CA GLY A 40 5.64 -8.31 -28.49
C GLY A 40 5.64 -7.12 -29.45
N THR A 41 5.14 -5.95 -29.02
CA THR A 41 5.13 -4.75 -29.87
C THR A 41 6.52 -4.15 -29.95
N GLN A 42 6.83 -3.43 -31.04
CA GLN A 42 8.15 -2.77 -31.16
C GLN A 42 8.42 -1.78 -30.02
N ALA A 43 7.40 -1.05 -29.57
CA ALA A 43 7.52 -0.16 -28.41
C ALA A 43 7.84 -0.93 -27.11
N SER A 44 7.17 -2.07 -26.90
CA SER A 44 7.41 -2.93 -25.73
C SER A 44 8.82 -3.52 -25.74
N LEU A 45 9.31 -3.97 -26.90
CA LEU A 45 10.68 -4.50 -27.05
C LEU A 45 11.75 -3.41 -26.89
N ALA A 46 11.50 -2.19 -27.38
CA ALA A 46 12.40 -1.05 -27.23
C ALA A 46 12.59 -0.65 -25.75
N VAL A 47 11.54 -0.78 -24.94
CA VAL A 47 11.61 -0.48 -23.50
C VAL A 47 12.14 -1.68 -22.71
N SER A 48 11.63 -2.89 -22.98
CA SER A 48 11.93 -4.07 -22.15
C SER A 48 13.33 -4.64 -22.36
N GLY A 49 13.95 -4.45 -23.52
CA GLY A 49 15.34 -4.88 -23.76
C GLY A 49 16.33 -4.22 -22.80
N PRO A 50 16.55 -2.88 -22.89
CA PRO A 50 17.52 -2.19 -22.06
C PRO A 50 17.10 -2.09 -20.59
N TYR A 51 15.79 -2.09 -20.29
CA TYR A 51 15.28 -1.83 -18.94
C TYR A 51 14.60 -3.04 -18.26
N HIS A 52 14.83 -4.26 -18.74
CA HIS A 52 14.20 -5.48 -18.22
C HIS A 52 14.29 -5.60 -16.69
N GLY A 53 15.51 -5.47 -16.15
CA GLY A 53 15.77 -5.58 -14.71
C GLY A 53 15.06 -4.50 -13.89
N HIS A 54 14.94 -3.29 -14.44
CA HIS A 54 14.22 -2.20 -13.80
C HIS A 54 12.72 -2.45 -13.77
N LEU A 55 12.12 -2.94 -14.86
CA LEU A 55 10.70 -3.30 -14.89
C LEU A 55 10.35 -4.39 -13.88
N LEU A 56 11.21 -5.42 -13.74
CA LEU A 56 11.05 -6.44 -12.71
C LEU A 56 11.16 -5.87 -11.30
N PHE A 57 12.14 -4.99 -11.06
CA PHE A 57 12.31 -4.35 -9.75
C PHE A 57 11.09 -3.48 -9.38
N ILE A 58 10.56 -2.68 -10.32
CA ILE A 58 9.34 -1.89 -10.11
C ILE A 58 8.15 -2.81 -9.78
N GLY A 59 7.97 -3.91 -10.53
CA GLY A 59 6.93 -4.89 -10.27
C GLY A 59 7.06 -5.51 -8.86
N LEU A 60 8.28 -5.83 -8.44
CA LEU A 60 8.55 -6.32 -7.09
C LEU A 60 8.18 -5.30 -6.01
N LEU A 61 8.51 -4.02 -6.21
CA LEU A 61 8.10 -2.95 -5.29
C LEU A 61 6.57 -2.84 -5.20
N ALA A 62 5.85 -2.94 -6.32
CA ALA A 62 4.39 -2.91 -6.33
C ALA A 62 3.78 -4.09 -5.53
N ILE A 63 4.30 -5.31 -5.72
CA ILE A 63 3.90 -6.49 -4.92
C ILE A 63 4.20 -6.27 -3.44
N LEU A 64 5.37 -5.72 -3.11
CA LEU A 64 5.76 -5.45 -1.72
C LEU A 64 4.84 -4.41 -1.07
N ALA A 65 4.47 -3.35 -1.79
CA ALA A 65 3.50 -2.35 -1.33
C ALA A 65 2.12 -2.97 -1.04
N MET A 66 1.62 -3.84 -1.93
CA MET A 66 0.37 -4.58 -1.71
C MET A 66 0.47 -5.54 -0.52
N THR A 67 1.62 -6.18 -0.35
CA THR A 67 1.89 -7.09 0.78
C THR A 67 1.83 -6.33 2.11
N PHE A 68 2.45 -5.16 2.17
CA PHE A 68 2.38 -4.29 3.35
C PHE A 68 0.97 -3.76 3.61
N ASP A 69 0.22 -3.40 2.57
CA ASP A 69 -1.20 -3.04 2.70
C ASP A 69 -2.00 -4.18 3.32
N PHE A 70 -1.87 -5.39 2.79
CA PHE A 70 -2.55 -6.57 3.33
C PHE A 70 -2.17 -6.85 4.79
N LEU A 71 -0.87 -6.86 5.12
CA LEU A 71 -0.39 -7.08 6.48
C LEU A 71 -0.88 -6.00 7.45
N GLN A 72 -1.01 -4.76 6.99
CA GLN A 72 -1.59 -3.67 7.78
C GLN A 72 -3.05 -3.98 8.15
N TYR A 73 -3.86 -4.45 7.21
CA TYR A 73 -5.24 -4.87 7.47
C TYR A 73 -5.30 -6.07 8.42
N VAL A 74 -4.42 -7.05 8.26
CA VAL A 74 -4.34 -8.21 9.18
C VAL A 74 -4.01 -7.76 10.61
N CYS A 75 -3.06 -6.83 10.79
CA CYS A 75 -2.74 -6.28 12.11
C CYS A 75 -3.94 -5.53 12.71
N GLY A 76 -4.65 -4.73 11.91
CA GLY A 76 -5.87 -4.04 12.32
C GLY A 76 -6.96 -5.00 12.78
N PHE A 77 -7.21 -6.05 11.99
CA PHE A 77 -8.19 -7.10 12.30
C PHE A 77 -7.86 -7.83 13.61
N ARG A 78 -6.59 -8.21 13.80
CA ARG A 78 -6.12 -8.84 15.05
C ARG A 78 -6.31 -7.94 16.25
N ASN A 79 -6.02 -6.64 16.11
CA ASN A 79 -6.18 -5.67 17.19
C ASN A 79 -7.66 -5.49 17.58
N ALA A 80 -8.54 -5.31 16.59
CA ALA A 80 -9.99 -5.19 16.82
C ALA A 80 -10.59 -6.46 17.42
N THR A 81 -10.18 -7.64 16.94
CA THR A 81 -10.63 -8.93 17.48
C THR A 81 -10.18 -9.12 18.93
N SER A 82 -8.94 -8.74 19.25
CA SER A 82 -8.43 -8.80 20.62
C SER A 82 -9.22 -7.89 21.55
N LEU A 83 -9.49 -6.65 21.13
CA LEU A 83 -10.28 -5.70 21.92
C LEU A 83 -11.72 -6.23 22.14
N TYR A 84 -12.38 -6.70 21.08
CA TYR A 84 -13.72 -7.27 21.17
C TYR A 84 -13.80 -8.44 22.16
N ARG A 85 -12.83 -9.36 22.14
CA ARG A 85 -12.76 -10.48 23.10
C ARG A 85 -12.59 -10.00 24.53
N GLN A 86 -11.77 -8.98 24.76
CA GLN A 86 -11.56 -8.39 26.09
C GLN A 86 -12.83 -7.72 26.61
N MET A 87 -13.47 -6.88 25.80
CA MET A 87 -14.74 -6.22 26.15
C MET A 87 -15.83 -7.23 26.48
N LYS A 88 -16.00 -8.27 25.64
CA LYS A 88 -16.97 -9.34 25.87
C LYS A 88 -16.71 -10.10 27.17
N SER A 89 -15.44 -10.35 27.52
CA SER A 89 -15.09 -11.03 28.78
C SER A 89 -15.35 -10.19 30.03
N ARG A 90 -15.40 -8.86 29.89
CA ARG A 90 -15.64 -7.91 30.99
C ARG A 90 -17.08 -7.40 31.06
N GLY A 91 -17.92 -7.72 30.07
CA GLY A 91 -19.27 -7.16 29.95
C GLY A 91 -19.28 -5.67 29.61
N GLU A 92 -18.18 -5.13 29.08
CA GLU A 92 -18.04 -3.71 28.76
C GLU A 92 -18.57 -3.42 27.35
N GLN A 93 -19.31 -2.30 27.20
CA GLN A 93 -19.78 -1.82 25.89
C GLN A 93 -18.78 -0.88 25.22
N GLU A 94 -17.82 -0.35 25.97
CA GLU A 94 -16.77 0.54 25.49
C GLU A 94 -15.40 0.00 25.94
N GLY A 95 -14.40 0.14 25.08
CA GLY A 95 -13.05 -0.35 25.36
C GLY A 95 -12.00 0.49 24.64
N GLN A 96 -10.86 0.69 25.28
CA GLN A 96 -9.74 1.42 24.68
C GLN A 96 -8.87 0.48 23.87
N TYR A 97 -8.53 0.87 22.64
CA TYR A 97 -7.64 0.09 21.79
C TYR A 97 -6.28 -0.12 22.46
N PRO A 98 -5.81 -1.38 22.58
CA PRO A 98 -4.51 -1.63 23.15
C PRO A 98 -3.41 -1.14 22.20
N ARG A 99 -2.54 -0.25 22.69
CA ARG A 99 -1.36 0.27 21.97
C ARG A 99 -0.20 -0.74 21.91
N GLY A 100 -0.55 -2.01 21.73
CA GLY A 100 0.40 -3.13 21.70
C GLY A 100 1.16 -3.22 20.38
N PHE A 101 1.85 -4.35 20.21
CA PHE A 101 2.66 -4.63 19.02
C PHE A 101 1.88 -4.46 17.70
N PHE A 102 0.66 -5.02 17.59
CA PHE A 102 -0.15 -4.93 16.38
C PHE A 102 -0.54 -3.51 16.00
N TYR A 103 -0.73 -2.62 16.99
CA TYR A 103 -1.04 -1.21 16.74
C TYR A 103 0.17 -0.50 16.11
N LYS A 104 1.37 -0.67 16.69
CA LYS A 104 2.61 -0.09 16.16
C LYS A 104 2.99 -0.65 14.80
N SER A 105 2.79 -1.96 14.59
CA SER A 105 3.04 -2.62 13.30
C SER A 105 2.12 -2.08 12.21
N ARG A 106 0.84 -1.82 12.51
CA ARG A 106 -0.11 -1.20 11.57
C ARG A 106 0.40 0.14 11.05
N GLU A 107 0.87 1.01 11.95
CA GLU A 107 1.39 2.34 11.59
C GLU A 107 2.66 2.24 10.73
N ARG A 108 3.61 1.39 11.13
CA ARG A 108 4.84 1.17 10.36
C ARG A 108 4.57 0.61 8.97
N LEU A 109 3.66 -0.35 8.85
CA LEU A 109 3.26 -0.93 7.56
C LEU A 109 2.57 0.11 6.67
N PHE A 110 1.76 1.00 7.26
CA PHE A 110 1.10 2.09 6.54
C PHE A 110 2.12 3.09 5.95
N LEU A 111 3.18 3.43 6.70
CA LEU A 111 4.26 4.27 6.17
C LEU A 111 5.11 3.51 5.15
N ALA A 112 5.48 2.26 5.43
CA ALA A 112 6.31 1.44 4.56
C ALA A 112 5.67 1.25 3.19
N LYS A 113 4.36 0.94 3.11
CA LYS A 113 3.68 0.77 1.83
C LYS A 113 3.68 2.05 0.98
N GLN A 114 3.55 3.22 1.61
CA GLN A 114 3.58 4.51 0.91
C GLN A 114 4.96 4.80 0.34
N LEU A 115 6.03 4.58 1.12
CA LEU A 115 7.40 4.78 0.66
C LEU A 115 7.75 3.84 -0.50
N VAL A 116 7.40 2.56 -0.38
CA VAL A 116 7.66 1.56 -1.42
C VAL A 116 6.86 1.88 -2.69
N LEU A 117 5.58 2.22 -2.58
CA LEU A 117 4.76 2.58 -3.74
C LEU A 117 5.25 3.88 -4.38
N GLY A 118 5.58 4.90 -3.59
CA GLY A 118 6.12 6.17 -4.08
C GLY A 118 7.41 5.96 -4.87
N LEU A 119 8.31 5.11 -4.35
CA LEU A 119 9.53 4.71 -5.07
C LEU A 119 9.20 4.02 -6.39
N ALA A 120 8.25 3.08 -6.41
CA ALA A 120 7.83 2.38 -7.63
C ALA A 120 7.28 3.35 -8.69
N VAL A 121 6.44 4.31 -8.28
CA VAL A 121 5.86 5.33 -9.18
C VAL A 121 6.94 6.24 -9.76
N ILE A 122 7.83 6.76 -8.92
CA ILE A 122 8.93 7.63 -9.35
C ILE A 122 9.84 6.89 -10.32
N TRP A 123 10.23 5.66 -9.97
CA TRP A 123 11.13 4.86 -10.80
C TRP A 123 10.50 4.51 -12.16
N LEU A 124 9.22 4.12 -12.18
CA LEU A 124 8.50 3.85 -13.43
C LEU A 124 8.41 5.10 -14.31
N THR A 125 8.13 6.26 -13.71
CA THR A 125 8.06 7.53 -14.43
C THR A 125 9.41 7.86 -15.07
N VAL A 126 10.51 7.76 -14.32
CA VAL A 126 11.86 8.02 -14.82
C VAL A 126 12.22 7.07 -15.96
N LEU A 127 11.91 5.78 -15.81
CA LEU A 127 12.17 4.77 -16.85
C LEU A 127 11.42 5.09 -18.14
N ILE A 128 10.14 5.45 -18.05
CA ILE A 128 9.34 5.83 -19.23
C ILE A 128 9.94 7.06 -19.92
N LEU A 129 10.36 8.08 -19.16
CA LEU A 129 10.99 9.27 -19.74
C LEU A 129 12.30 8.94 -20.45
N LEU A 130 13.15 8.10 -19.85
CA LEU A 130 14.41 7.65 -20.44
C LEU A 130 14.24 6.75 -21.67
N ALA A 131 13.09 6.08 -21.79
CA ALA A 131 12.81 5.23 -22.94
C ALA A 131 12.26 6.01 -24.15
N ILE A 132 11.75 7.23 -23.95
CA ILE A 132 11.17 8.07 -25.00
C ILE A 132 12.15 9.18 -25.44
N ALA A 133 13.09 9.56 -24.57
CA ALA A 133 14.15 10.53 -24.87
C ALA A 133 15.23 9.94 -25.79
#